data_AF-A0A512IUP6-F1
#
_entry.id   AF-A0A512IUP6-F1
#
_cell.length_a   1.000
_cell.length_b   1.000
_cell.length_c   1.000
_cell.angle_alpha   90.00
_cell.angle_beta   90.00
_cell.angle_gamma   90.00
#
_symmetry.space_group_name_H-M   'P 1'
#
loop_
_entity.id
_entity.type
_entity.pdbx_description
1 polymer ?
#
loop_
_entity_poly.entity_id
_entity_poly.type
_entity_poly.pdbx_seq_one_letter_code
_entity_poly.pdbx_strand_id
1 'polypeptide(L)'
;MGSAFGQNNKRADLIALVKKKVGRVTDLQVNQFFGDFSGDGRDDALVVAYYASRGGGNSFEIAVMLFEAVGSGFRYLRDVPNVYGESPRGATFQRGQIKVTLTTLGPNDARCCPSVPKEYTIRTP
;
A
#
# COMPACT_ATOMS: atom_id res chain seq x y z
N MET A 1 -21.67 10.01 -11.62
CA MET A 1 -20.38 10.22 -12.32
C MET A 1 -19.43 10.96 -11.38
N GLY A 2 -18.68 10.25 -10.54
CA GLY A 2 -17.68 10.85 -9.66
C GLY A 2 -16.40 11.12 -10.46
N SER A 3 -16.05 12.40 -10.63
CA SER A 3 -15.03 12.87 -11.56
C SER A 3 -13.64 12.26 -11.30
N ALA A 4 -13.05 11.69 -12.35
CA ALA A 4 -11.67 11.19 -12.37
C ALA A 4 -10.62 12.23 -11.89
N PHE A 5 -10.94 13.52 -12.00
CA PHE A 5 -10.12 14.62 -11.46
C PHE A 5 -9.97 14.58 -9.93
N GLY A 6 -11.02 14.24 -9.18
CA GLY A 6 -10.94 14.14 -7.73
C GLY A 6 -10.10 12.94 -7.27
N GLN A 7 -10.17 11.83 -8.02
CA GLN A 7 -9.35 10.63 -7.78
C GLN A 7 -7.86 10.88 -8.09
N ASN A 8 -7.55 11.64 -9.15
CA ASN A 8 -6.16 11.96 -9.52
C ASN A 8 -5.47 12.81 -8.45
N ASN A 9 -6.16 13.80 -7.88
CA ASN A 9 -5.61 14.64 -6.82
C ASN A 9 -5.34 13.84 -5.54
N LYS A 10 -6.31 13.01 -5.11
CA LYS A 10 -6.14 12.09 -3.97
C LYS A 10 -4.90 11.21 -4.11
N ARG A 11 -4.68 10.64 -5.30
CA ARG A 11 -3.52 9.78 -5.57
C ARG A 11 -2.20 10.53 -5.47
N ALA A 12 -2.14 11.76 -5.99
CA ALA A 12 -0.95 12.59 -5.91
C ALA A 12 -0.62 13.00 -4.47
N ASP A 13 -1.64 13.40 -3.70
CA ASP A 13 -1.50 13.78 -2.29
C ASP A 13 -1.00 12.60 -1.45
N LEU A 14 -1.55 11.41 -1.68
CA LEU A 14 -1.13 10.20 -0.98
C LEU A 14 0.32 9.82 -1.32
N ILE A 15 0.74 9.94 -2.59
CA ILE A 15 2.15 9.76 -2.99
C ILE A 15 3.07 10.74 -2.26
N ALA A 16 2.65 12.01 -2.09
CA ALA A 16 3.45 13.00 -1.36
C ALA A 16 3.61 12.63 0.13
N LEU A 17 2.54 12.15 0.77
CA LEU A 17 2.59 11.64 2.14
C LEU A 17 3.51 10.42 2.27
N VAL A 18 3.42 9.49 1.32
CA VAL A 18 4.28 8.30 1.27
C VAL A 18 5.74 8.69 1.12
N LYS A 19 6.07 9.62 0.21
CA LYS A 19 7.44 10.16 0.06
C LYS A 19 7.95 10.78 1.35
N LYS A 20 7.11 11.51 2.10
CA LYS A 20 7.48 12.07 3.40
C LYS A 20 7.78 10.98 4.43
N LYS A 21 7.08 9.84 4.38
CA LYS A 21 7.27 8.71 5.31
C LYS A 21 8.46 7.82 4.95
N VAL A 22 8.60 7.49 3.67
CA VAL A 22 9.74 6.72 3.14
C VAL A 22 11.03 7.55 3.15
N GLY A 23 10.94 8.87 3.05
CA GLY A 23 12.11 9.73 2.97
C GLY A 23 12.80 9.67 1.61
N ARG A 24 14.06 10.12 1.56
CA ARG A 24 14.81 10.24 0.30
C ARG A 24 15.26 8.86 -0.18
N VAL A 25 14.77 8.45 -1.34
CA VAL A 25 15.10 7.21 -2.05
C VAL A 25 15.31 7.51 -3.54
N THR A 26 16.10 6.68 -4.22
CA THR A 26 16.41 6.84 -5.66
C THR A 26 15.30 6.32 -6.56
N ASP A 27 14.56 5.32 -6.09
CA ASP A 27 13.38 4.78 -6.76
C ASP A 27 12.26 4.53 -5.75
N LEU A 28 11.02 4.78 -6.17
CA LEU A 28 9.81 4.61 -5.36
C LEU A 28 8.62 4.26 -6.25
N GLN A 29 8.16 3.03 -6.11
CA GLN A 29 6.89 2.57 -6.65
C GLN A 29 5.82 2.62 -5.55
N VAL A 30 4.66 3.20 -5.84
CA VAL A 30 3.55 3.32 -4.89
C VAL A 30 2.29 2.68 -5.47
N ASN A 31 1.85 1.58 -4.86
CA ASN A 31 0.58 0.93 -5.17
C ASN A 31 -0.47 1.41 -4.16
N GLN A 32 -1.57 1.97 -4.66
CA GLN A 32 -2.60 2.62 -3.84
C GLN A 32 -3.94 1.92 -4.04
N PHE A 33 -4.54 1.50 -2.94
CA PHE A 33 -5.87 0.93 -2.89
C PHE A 33 -6.75 1.78 -1.99
N PHE A 34 -8.02 1.90 -2.35
CA PHE A 34 -8.96 2.80 -1.70
C PHE A 34 -10.23 2.04 -1.30
N GLY A 35 -10.78 2.39 -0.15
CA GLY A 35 -12.06 1.89 0.33
C GLY A 35 -12.28 2.26 1.79
N ASP A 36 -13.53 2.24 2.23
CA ASP A 36 -13.93 2.65 3.57
C ASP A 36 -13.70 1.52 4.60
N PHE A 37 -12.64 1.63 5.41
CA PHE A 37 -12.38 0.69 6.51
C PHE A 37 -12.79 1.27 7.88
N SER A 38 -12.87 2.59 7.99
CA SER A 38 -13.28 3.31 9.20
C SER A 38 -14.80 3.27 9.43
N GLY A 39 -15.57 3.13 8.35
CA GLY A 39 -17.03 3.17 8.34
C GLY A 39 -17.60 4.59 8.35
N ASP A 40 -16.82 5.60 7.97
CA ASP A 40 -17.23 7.01 7.97
C ASP A 40 -17.87 7.46 6.63
N GLY A 41 -17.97 6.54 5.66
CA GLY A 41 -18.51 6.80 4.33
C GLY A 41 -17.50 7.43 3.36
N ARG A 42 -16.21 7.51 3.72
CA ARG A 42 -15.14 8.02 2.86
C ARG A 42 -14.13 6.92 2.57
N ASP A 43 -13.56 6.99 1.37
CA ASP A 43 -12.49 6.07 0.98
C ASP A 43 -11.22 6.38 1.78
N ASP A 44 -10.89 5.50 2.72
CA ASP A 44 -9.55 5.38 3.31
C ASP A 44 -8.57 4.76 2.30
N ALA A 45 -7.29 4.60 2.69
CA ALA A 45 -6.29 4.03 1.81
C ALA A 45 -5.35 3.02 2.46
N LEU A 46 -5.06 1.96 1.69
CA LEU A 46 -3.92 1.06 1.88
C LEU A 46 -2.87 1.38 0.82
N VAL A 47 -1.64 1.60 1.26
CA VAL A 47 -0.49 1.77 0.37
C VAL A 47 0.49 0.61 0.55
N VAL A 48 0.96 0.07 -0.58
CA VAL A 48 2.13 -0.80 -0.64
C VAL A 48 3.20 -0.10 -1.48
N ALA A 49 4.26 0.35 -0.82
CA ALA A 49 5.37 1.06 -1.42
C ALA A 49 6.60 0.16 -1.54
N TYR A 50 7.23 0.16 -2.70
CA TYR A 50 8.53 -0.47 -2.95
C TYR A 50 9.55 0.62 -3.23
N TYR A 51 10.72 0.56 -2.61
CA TYR A 51 11.74 1.57 -2.81
C TYR A 51 13.14 0.97 -2.67
N ALA A 52 14.11 1.55 -3.37
CA ALA A 52 15.49 1.08 -3.31
C ALA A 52 16.02 1.15 -1.86
N SER A 53 16.76 0.12 -1.43
CA SER A 53 17.31 0.13 -0.08
C SER A 53 18.28 1.30 0.10
N ARG A 54 18.18 1.99 1.24
CA ARG A 54 18.96 3.19 1.53
C ARG A 54 20.47 2.91 1.68
N GLY A 55 20.85 1.67 1.94
CA GLY A 55 22.24 1.22 2.05
C GLY A 55 22.93 0.94 0.71
N GLY A 56 22.22 1.05 -0.42
CA GLY A 56 22.71 0.67 -1.74
C GLY A 56 22.52 -0.83 -2.07
N GLY A 57 22.75 -1.20 -3.33
CA GLY A 57 22.53 -2.56 -3.87
C GLY A 57 21.26 -2.69 -4.71
N ASN A 58 21.02 -3.88 -5.26
CA ASN A 58 19.87 -4.19 -6.14
C ASN A 58 18.64 -4.71 -5.37
N SER A 59 18.53 -4.38 -4.09
CA SER A 59 17.41 -4.82 -3.24
C SER A 59 16.40 -3.70 -3.05
N PHE A 60 15.12 -4.07 -3.06
CA PHE A 60 14.03 -3.16 -2.71
C PHE A 60 13.53 -3.46 -1.29
N GLU A 61 13.17 -2.42 -0.58
CA GLU A 61 12.41 -2.48 0.67
C GLU A 61 10.92 -2.34 0.36
N ILE A 62 10.09 -2.94 1.22
CA ILE A 62 8.63 -2.81 1.17
C ILE A 62 8.14 -2.09 2.42
N ALA A 63 7.28 -1.08 2.24
CA ALA A 63 6.52 -0.47 3.33
C ALA A 63 5.03 -0.55 3.02
N VAL A 64 4.27 -1.07 3.98
CA VAL A 64 2.81 -1.15 3.90
C VAL A 64 2.22 -0.20 4.92
N MET A 65 1.38 0.73 4.48
CA MET A 65 0.91 1.86 5.28
C MET A 65 -0.61 2.01 5.17
N LEU A 66 -1.26 2.33 6.29
CA LEU A 66 -2.66 2.72 6.34
C LEU A 66 -2.80 4.22 6.47
N PHE A 67 -3.76 4.77 5.75
CA PHE A 67 -4.15 6.16 5.79
C PHE A 67 -5.65 6.26 5.94
N GLU A 68 -6.09 7.13 6.83
CA GLU A 68 -7.51 7.42 7.08
C GLU A 68 -7.89 8.70 6.34
N ALA A 69 -9.08 8.73 5.73
CA ALA A 69 -9.59 9.92 5.08
C ALA A 69 -9.92 11.00 6.11
N VAL A 70 -9.40 12.22 5.92
CA VAL A 70 -9.70 13.37 6.80
C VAL A 70 -9.94 14.62 5.97
N GLY A 71 -11.13 15.23 6.13
CA GLY A 71 -11.52 16.41 5.35
C GLY A 71 -11.40 16.13 3.85
N SER A 72 -10.54 16.87 3.16
CA SER A 72 -10.24 16.69 1.73
C SER A 72 -9.01 15.82 1.43
N GLY A 73 -8.31 15.30 2.44
CA GLY A 73 -7.04 14.59 2.28
C GLY A 73 -6.95 13.31 3.13
N PHE A 74 -5.72 12.96 3.50
CA PHE A 74 -5.41 11.74 4.23
C PHE A 74 -4.53 12.00 5.45
N ARG A 75 -4.77 11.26 6.52
CA ARG A 75 -3.90 11.20 7.70
C ARG A 75 -3.25 9.83 7.74
N TYR A 76 -1.92 9.81 7.88
CA TYR A 76 -1.19 8.59 8.16
C TYR A 76 -1.68 7.98 9.48
N LEU A 77 -2.05 6.70 9.44
CA LEU A 77 -2.53 5.97 10.60
C LEU A 77 -1.40 5.13 11.21
N ARG A 78 -0.84 4.19 10.45
CA ARG A 78 0.28 3.34 10.90
C ARG A 78 0.93 2.55 9.77
N ASP A 79 2.09 2.00 10.05
CA ASP A 79 2.71 0.93 9.28
C ASP A 79 2.02 -0.40 9.59
N VAL A 80 1.97 -1.28 8.60
CA VAL A 80 1.47 -2.65 8.72
C VAL A 80 2.67 -3.60 8.69
N PRO A 81 3.06 -4.17 9.83
CA PRO A 81 4.18 -5.10 9.87
C PRO A 81 3.82 -6.44 9.21
N ASN A 82 4.84 -7.23 8.89
CA ASN A 82 4.71 -8.61 8.43
C ASN A 82 3.95 -8.82 7.11
N VAL A 83 3.81 -7.78 6.29
CA VAL A 83 3.32 -7.88 4.91
C VAL A 83 4.52 -7.78 3.97
N TYR A 84 4.65 -8.72 3.05
CA TYR A 84 5.77 -8.84 2.12
C TYR A 84 5.32 -9.49 0.81
N GLY A 85 6.20 -9.47 -0.19
CA GLY A 85 5.91 -9.93 -1.54
C GLY A 85 5.76 -8.76 -2.51
N GLU A 86 5.39 -9.08 -3.74
CA GLU A 86 5.32 -8.14 -4.86
C GLU A 86 3.94 -8.14 -5.52
N SER A 87 3.74 -7.28 -6.52
CA SER A 87 2.51 -7.25 -7.33
C SER A 87 1.21 -7.24 -6.52
N PRO A 88 1.04 -6.27 -5.59
CA PRO A 88 -0.14 -6.19 -4.75
C PRO A 88 -1.39 -5.99 -5.62
N ARG A 89 -2.46 -6.71 -5.31
CA ARG A 89 -3.71 -6.72 -6.10
C ARG A 89 -4.89 -7.19 -5.28
N GLY A 90 -6.09 -6.98 -5.82
CA GLY A 90 -7.33 -7.52 -5.24
C GLY A 90 -7.62 -7.03 -3.83
N ALA A 91 -7.28 -5.78 -3.51
CA ALA A 91 -7.55 -5.24 -2.19
C ALA A 91 -9.06 -5.05 -1.97
N THR A 92 -9.59 -5.60 -0.89
CA THR A 92 -11.00 -5.45 -0.49
C THR A 92 -11.09 -4.86 0.89
N PHE A 93 -11.90 -3.81 1.03
CA PHE A 93 -12.07 -3.05 2.26
C PHE A 93 -13.39 -3.42 2.92
N GLN A 94 -13.34 -3.67 4.22
CA GLN A 94 -14.49 -3.89 5.07
C GLN A 94 -14.23 -3.16 6.39
N ARG A 95 -15.29 -2.83 7.13
CA ARG A 95 -15.12 -2.20 8.44
C ARG A 95 -14.28 -3.09 9.35
N GLY A 96 -13.18 -2.54 9.88
CA GLY A 96 -12.26 -3.26 10.76
C GLY A 96 -11.25 -4.20 10.06
N GLN A 97 -11.30 -4.36 8.73
CA GLN A 97 -10.30 -5.16 8.01
C GLN A 97 -10.12 -4.82 6.53
N ILE A 98 -8.90 -5.02 6.05
CA ILE A 98 -8.56 -4.99 4.62
C ILE A 98 -7.94 -6.33 4.26
N LYS A 99 -8.37 -6.92 3.15
CA LYS A 99 -7.67 -8.05 2.53
C LYS A 99 -6.90 -7.56 1.33
N VAL A 100 -5.72 -8.09 1.09
CA VAL A 100 -4.91 -7.79 -0.11
C VAL A 100 -4.08 -9.00 -0.49
N THR A 101 -3.94 -9.26 -1.79
CA THR A 101 -3.10 -10.34 -2.31
C THR A 101 -1.78 -9.79 -2.83
N LEU A 102 -0.67 -10.38 -2.39
CA LEU A 102 0.67 -10.15 -2.94
C LEU A 102 1.21 -11.48 -3.49
N THR A 103 2.22 -11.44 -4.35
CA THR A 103 2.95 -12.63 -4.81
C THR A 103 4.20 -12.82 -3.96
N THR A 104 4.45 -14.05 -3.52
CA THR A 104 5.58 -14.43 -2.65
C THR A 104 6.32 -15.63 -3.22
N LEU A 105 7.54 -15.87 -2.74
CA LEU A 105 8.31 -17.06 -3.11
C LEU A 105 7.62 -18.31 -2.58
N GLY A 106 7.29 -19.21 -3.50
CA GLY A 106 6.90 -20.57 -3.24
C GLY A 106 8.10 -21.47 -2.94
N PRO A 107 7.83 -22.70 -2.45
CA PRO A 107 8.88 -23.67 -2.14
C PRO A 107 9.68 -24.13 -3.37
N ASN A 108 9.11 -24.00 -4.56
CA ASN A 108 9.72 -24.41 -5.83
C ASN A 108 10.22 -23.21 -6.66
N ASP A 109 10.10 -21.98 -6.15
CA ASP A 109 10.47 -20.79 -6.89
C ASP A 109 11.98 -20.53 -6.80
N ALA A 110 12.59 -20.17 -7.93
CA ALA A 110 13.88 -19.52 -7.90
C ALA A 110 13.75 -18.16 -7.20
N ARG A 111 14.79 -17.74 -6.45
CA ARG A 111 14.76 -16.51 -5.65
C ARG A 111 14.41 -15.23 -6.43
N CYS A 112 14.61 -15.24 -7.75
CA CYS A 112 14.29 -14.13 -8.66
C CYS A 112 12.81 -14.00 -9.00
N CYS A 113 12.03 -15.06 -8.77
CA CYS A 113 10.86 -15.31 -9.59
C CYS A 113 9.69 -15.81 -8.72
N PRO A 114 9.14 -14.95 -7.86
CA PRO A 114 8.00 -15.28 -6.99
C PRO A 114 6.77 -15.62 -7.84
N SER A 115 6.07 -16.70 -7.49
CA SER A 115 4.87 -17.15 -8.22
C SER A 115 3.65 -17.38 -7.33
N VAL A 116 3.82 -17.53 -6.01
CA VAL A 116 2.75 -17.97 -5.11
C VAL A 116 1.93 -16.79 -4.59
N PRO A 117 0.62 -16.71 -4.88
CA PRO A 117 -0.25 -15.70 -4.31
C PRO A 117 -0.43 -15.93 -2.80
N LYS A 118 -0.33 -14.86 -2.03
CA LYS A 118 -0.56 -14.83 -0.59
C LYS A 118 -1.54 -13.71 -0.24
N GLU A 119 -2.69 -14.10 0.31
CA GLU A 119 -3.66 -13.15 0.87
C GLU A 119 -3.22 -12.75 2.29
N TYR A 120 -3.18 -11.45 2.53
CA TYR A 120 -2.98 -10.86 3.85
C TYR A 120 -4.30 -10.29 4.35
N THR A 121 -4.60 -10.51 5.63
CA THR A 121 -5.69 -9.81 6.33
C THR A 121 -5.09 -8.79 7.30
N ILE A 122 -5.38 -7.52 7.06
CA ILE A 122 -4.89 -6.38 7.82
C ILE A 122 -6.04 -5.87 8.69
N ARG A 123 -5.89 -5.94 10.02
CA ARG A 123 -6.87 -5.36 10.95
C ARG A 123 -6.80 -3.84 10.92
N THR A 124 -7.94 -3.18 10.83
CA THR A 124 -8.04 -1.72 10.93
C THR A 124 -8.70 -1.35 12.26
N PRO A 125 -8.51 -0.11 12.75
CA PRO A 125 -9.22 0.37 13.93
C PRO A 125 -10.74 0.32 13.78
#